data_AF-X5CNB7-F1
#
_entry.id   AF-X5CNB7-F1
#
_cell.length_a   1.000
_cell.length_b   1.000
_cell.length_c   1.000
_cell.angle_alpha   90.00
_cell.angle_beta   90.00
_cell.angle_gamma   90.00
#
_symmetry.space_group_name_H-M   'P 1'
#
loop_
_entity.id
_entity.type
_entity.pdbx_description
1 polymer ?
#
loop_
_entity_poly.entity_id
_entity_poly.type
_entity_poly.pdbx_seq_one_letter_code
_entity_poly.pdbx_strand_id
1 'polypeptide(L)'
;HPSSKYRRVIWQCNGKFKGEKKCSTPHLYEKDIQQAFVSFVNSLIAEREGLLAGLQEALAAITDNTALEQERDAPQAECEVVMELMRKMVQENARLAQDQQDYNARYSAMTQSYDKSNTRMIEVGKAIDGRNAKRRELEGFMKALGEQEELVTEFDEGLWLSIV
;
A
#
# COMPACT_ATOMS: atom_id res chain seq x y z
N HIS A 1 -0.68 45.41 -22.93
CA HIS A 1 -0.45 44.07 -22.35
C HIS A 1 0.38 44.20 -21.07
N PRO A 2 -0.19 43.96 -19.88
CA PRO A 2 0.53 44.04 -18.62
C PRO A 2 1.49 42.84 -18.45
N SER A 3 2.68 43.15 -17.95
CA SER A 3 3.89 42.33 -17.83
C SER A 3 3.74 41.01 -17.06
N SER A 4 4.22 39.90 -17.64
CA SER A 4 4.43 38.61 -16.95
C SER A 4 5.46 38.69 -15.81
N LYS A 5 6.24 39.78 -15.74
CA LYS A 5 7.33 40.02 -14.77
C LYS A 5 6.90 39.99 -13.29
N TYR A 6 5.61 40.18 -12.99
CA TYR A 6 5.08 40.19 -11.62
C TYR A 6 4.10 39.05 -11.32
N ARG A 7 3.99 38.05 -12.21
CA ARG A 7 3.11 36.90 -11.96
C ARG A 7 3.64 36.09 -10.78
N ARG A 8 2.77 35.78 -9.82
CA ARG A 8 3.07 34.89 -8.68
C ARG A 8 1.99 33.83 -8.59
N VAL A 9 2.37 32.61 -8.26
CA VAL A 9 1.44 31.53 -7.93
C VAL A 9 1.23 31.52 -6.43
N ILE A 10 -0.04 31.48 -6.02
CA ILE A 10 -0.44 31.33 -4.62
C ILE A 10 -1.24 30.05 -4.48
N TRP A 11 -1.01 29.36 -3.37
CA TRP A 11 -1.69 28.14 -2.99
C TRP A 11 -2.64 28.46 -1.85
N GLN A 12 -3.91 28.06 -2.01
CA GLN A 12 -4.98 28.32 -1.05
C GLN A 12 -5.78 27.05 -0.83
N CYS A 13 -6.14 26.79 0.43
CA CYS A 13 -7.01 25.67 0.75
C CYS A 13 -8.36 25.80 0.03
N ASN A 14 -8.77 24.75 -0.68
CA ASN A 14 -10.08 24.69 -1.36
C ASN A 14 -11.27 24.93 -0.41
N GLY A 15 -11.12 24.57 0.88
CA GLY A 15 -12.12 24.83 1.93
C GLY A 15 -12.37 26.31 2.24
N LYS A 16 -11.60 27.24 1.65
CA LYS A 16 -11.92 28.68 1.67
C LYS A 16 -13.13 29.03 0.81
N PHE A 17 -13.36 28.28 -0.26
CA PHE A 17 -14.37 28.60 -1.26
C PHE A 17 -15.61 27.70 -1.14
N LYS A 18 -15.51 26.57 -0.42
CA LYS A 18 -16.59 25.57 -0.28
C LYS A 18 -17.16 25.53 1.15
N GLY A 19 -18.45 25.24 1.29
CA GLY A 19 -19.15 25.02 2.58
C GLY A 19 -19.50 26.30 3.38
N GLU A 20 -20.24 26.12 4.49
CA GLU A 20 -20.62 27.18 5.43
C GLU A 20 -19.46 27.59 6.35
N LYS A 21 -18.69 26.62 6.86
CA LYS A 21 -17.47 26.90 7.63
C LYS A 21 -16.28 27.10 6.70
N LYS A 22 -15.79 28.34 6.61
CA LYS A 22 -14.64 28.68 5.76
C LYS A 22 -13.32 28.39 6.45
N CYS A 23 -12.38 27.81 5.70
CA CYS A 23 -11.01 27.59 6.16
C CYS A 23 -10.24 28.92 6.35
N SER A 24 -9.67 29.15 7.53
CA SER A 24 -8.95 30.38 7.87
C SER A 24 -7.45 30.36 7.55
N THR A 25 -6.88 29.21 7.19
CA THR A 25 -5.43 29.05 6.91
C THR A 25 -4.93 30.08 5.90
N PRO A 26 -3.80 30.77 6.11
CA PRO A 26 -3.28 31.75 5.15
C PRO A 26 -2.97 31.13 3.77
N HIS A 27 -2.80 31.98 2.75
CA HIS A 27 -2.26 31.51 1.47
C HIS A 27 -0.76 31.31 1.57
N LEU A 28 -0.24 30.39 0.76
CA LEU A 28 1.19 30.12 0.64
C LEU A 28 1.68 30.60 -0.72
N TYR A 29 2.87 31.18 -0.79
CA TYR A 29 3.51 31.44 -2.08
C TYR A 29 4.23 30.18 -2.54
N GLU A 30 4.19 29.89 -3.84
CA GLU A 30 4.90 28.75 -4.43
C GLU A 30 6.39 28.74 -4.04
N LYS A 31 7.05 29.91 -4.08
CA LYS A 31 8.45 30.05 -3.67
C LYS A 31 8.70 29.62 -2.20
N ASP A 32 7.76 29.91 -1.30
CA ASP A 32 7.91 29.55 0.11
C ASP A 32 7.78 28.03 0.29
N ILE A 33 6.90 27.38 -0.48
CA ILE A 33 6.74 25.92 -0.50
C ILE A 33 8.02 25.27 -1.03
N GLN A 34 8.55 25.77 -2.16
CA GLN A 34 9.79 25.28 -2.77
C GLN A 34 10.98 25.42 -1.81
N GLN A 35 11.12 26.58 -1.14
CA GLN A 35 12.19 26.81 -0.18
C GLN A 35 12.08 25.91 1.06
N ALA A 36 10.85 25.72 1.56
CA ALA A 36 10.58 24.83 2.68
C ALA A 36 10.93 23.37 2.31
N PHE A 37 10.61 22.95 1.09
CA PHE A 37 10.98 21.63 0.57
C PHE A 37 12.50 21.44 0.51
N VAL A 38 13.23 22.38 -0.09
CA VAL A 38 14.69 22.31 -0.17
C VAL A 38 15.31 22.25 1.24
N SER A 39 14.81 23.06 2.17
CA SER A 39 15.28 23.02 3.57
C SER A 39 15.00 21.67 4.25
N PHE A 40 13.83 21.10 4.01
CA PHE A 40 13.44 19.79 4.54
C PHE A 40 14.36 18.69 3.98
N VAL A 41 14.54 18.62 2.67
CA VAL A 41 15.44 17.63 2.04
C VAL A 41 16.87 17.78 2.55
N ASN A 42 17.38 19.00 2.68
CA ASN A 42 18.73 19.23 3.20
C ASN A 42 18.90 18.78 4.67
N SER A 43 17.84 18.88 5.50
CA SER A 43 17.87 18.30 6.84
C SER A 43 17.95 16.77 6.83
N LEU A 44 17.25 16.11 5.88
CA LEU A 44 17.34 14.67 5.70
C LEU A 44 18.73 14.23 5.22
N ILE A 45 19.35 14.99 4.32
CA ILE A 45 20.72 14.71 3.84
C ILE A 45 21.74 14.86 4.98
N ALA A 46 21.58 15.87 5.85
CA ALA A 46 22.48 16.08 6.99
C ALA A 46 22.43 14.91 8.00
N GLU A 47 21.28 14.27 8.16
CA GLU A 47 21.07 13.12 9.05
C GLU A 47 21.08 11.77 8.32
N ARG A 48 21.51 11.76 7.04
CA ARG A 48 21.34 10.64 6.11
C ARG A 48 21.81 9.30 6.65
N GLU A 49 23.01 9.23 7.22
CA GLU A 49 23.55 7.96 7.72
C GLU A 49 22.69 7.37 8.85
N GLY A 50 22.26 8.21 9.79
CA GLY A 50 21.39 7.79 10.89
C GLY A 50 20.00 7.39 10.41
N LEU A 51 19.44 8.14 9.45
CA LEU A 51 18.15 7.84 8.84
C LEU A 51 18.18 6.53 8.04
N LEU A 52 19.19 6.32 7.20
CA LEU A 52 19.34 5.08 6.43
C LEU A 52 19.52 3.87 7.34
N ALA A 53 20.33 3.98 8.40
CA ALA A 53 20.50 2.91 9.38
C ALA A 53 19.18 2.56 10.08
N GLY A 54 18.45 3.56 10.58
CA GLY A 54 17.16 3.35 11.23
C GLY A 54 16.09 2.79 10.28
N LEU A 55 16.06 3.25 9.03
CA LEU A 55 15.17 2.71 8.00
C LEU A 55 15.51 1.27 7.64
N GLN A 56 16.79 0.91 7.59
CA GLN A 56 17.22 -0.47 7.34
C GLN A 56 16.80 -1.41 8.46
N GLU A 57 16.90 -0.97 9.72
CA GLU A 57 16.41 -1.71 10.88
C GLU A 57 14.89 -1.88 10.85
N ALA A 58 14.15 -0.81 10.55
CA ALA A 58 12.71 -0.88 10.38
C ALA A 58 12.30 -1.79 9.21
N LEU A 59 13.04 -1.78 8.11
CA LEU A 59 12.82 -2.65 6.96
C LEU A 59 12.99 -4.12 7.37
N ALA A 60 14.06 -4.46 8.10
CA ALA A 60 14.28 -5.82 8.58
C ALA A 60 13.10 -6.33 9.43
N ALA A 61 12.52 -5.47 10.27
CA ALA A 61 11.36 -5.81 11.10
C ALA A 61 10.05 -5.99 10.30
N ILE A 62 9.86 -5.25 9.20
CA ILE A 62 8.63 -5.26 8.39
C ILE A 62 8.66 -6.34 7.29
N THR A 63 9.85 -6.76 6.88
CA THR A 63 10.04 -7.64 5.71
C THR A 63 9.94 -9.13 6.00
N ASP A 64 9.95 -9.53 7.28
CA ASP A 64 9.67 -10.91 7.65
C ASP A 64 8.17 -11.22 7.49
N ASN A 65 7.84 -11.81 6.35
CA ASN A 65 6.52 -12.36 6.06
C ASN A 65 6.44 -13.87 6.32
N THR A 66 7.51 -14.52 6.79
CA THR A 66 7.55 -15.99 6.91
C THR A 66 6.43 -16.52 7.79
N ALA A 67 6.11 -15.84 8.90
CA ALA A 67 4.99 -16.23 9.75
C ALA A 67 3.62 -16.12 9.03
N LEU A 68 3.41 -15.05 8.25
CA LEU A 68 2.17 -14.87 7.48
C LEU A 68 2.07 -15.86 6.32
N GLU A 69 3.18 -16.17 5.66
CA GLU A 69 3.25 -17.17 4.60
C GLU A 69 2.91 -18.56 5.14
N GLN A 70 3.50 -18.96 6.27
CA GLN A 70 3.15 -20.20 6.96
C GLN A 70 1.68 -20.24 7.40
N GLU A 71 1.14 -19.11 7.85
CA GLU A 71 -0.27 -19.01 8.22
C GLU A 71 -1.21 -19.18 7.02
N ARG A 72 -0.78 -18.75 5.82
CA ARG A 72 -1.54 -18.89 4.58
C ARG A 72 -1.57 -20.33 4.06
N ASP A 73 -0.52 -21.11 4.31
CA ASP A 73 -0.37 -22.45 3.72
C ASP A 73 -1.47 -23.42 4.15
N ALA A 74 -1.90 -23.38 5.43
CA ALA A 74 -2.93 -24.29 5.92
C ALA A 74 -4.32 -24.02 5.31
N PRO A 75 -4.84 -22.77 5.31
CA PRO A 75 -6.07 -22.42 4.61
C PRO A 75 -6.01 -22.68 3.09
N GLN A 76 -4.85 -22.48 2.47
CA GLN A 76 -4.65 -22.78 1.04
C GLN A 76 -4.81 -24.28 0.76
N ALA A 77 -4.13 -25.14 1.53
CA ALA A 77 -4.25 -26.58 1.40
C ALA A 77 -5.70 -27.06 1.65
N GLU A 78 -6.39 -26.47 2.62
CA GLU A 78 -7.80 -26.78 2.89
C GLU A 78 -8.69 -26.42 1.69
N CYS A 79 -8.51 -25.22 1.10
CA CYS A 79 -9.24 -24.81 -0.10
C CYS A 79 -9.03 -25.79 -1.26
N GLU A 80 -7.79 -26.22 -1.50
CA GLU A 80 -7.45 -27.19 -2.55
C GLU A 80 -8.15 -28.53 -2.33
N VAL A 81 -8.12 -29.06 -1.10
CA VAL A 81 -8.80 -30.31 -0.73
C VAL A 81 -10.31 -30.19 -0.92
N VAL A 82 -10.93 -29.10 -0.44
CA VAL A 82 -12.38 -28.91 -0.54
C VAL A 82 -12.82 -28.76 -1.99
N MET A 83 -12.05 -28.05 -2.83
CA MET A 83 -12.34 -27.96 -4.28
C MET A 83 -12.31 -29.33 -4.96
N GLU A 84 -11.33 -30.17 -4.64
CA GLU A 84 -11.24 -31.53 -5.19
C GLU A 84 -12.40 -32.42 -4.72
N LEU A 85 -12.83 -32.30 -3.47
CA LEU A 85 -14.00 -33.02 -2.95
C LEU A 85 -15.30 -32.57 -3.63
N MET A 86 -15.49 -31.27 -3.81
CA MET A 86 -16.64 -30.74 -4.55
C MET A 86 -16.66 -31.24 -6.00
N ARG A 87 -15.51 -31.22 -6.70
CA ARG A 87 -15.39 -31.74 -8.08
C ARG A 87 -15.83 -33.19 -8.17
N LYS A 88 -15.37 -34.04 -7.24
CA LYS A 88 -15.76 -35.46 -7.17
C LYS A 88 -17.26 -35.62 -6.92
N MET A 89 -17.82 -34.87 -5.96
CA MET A 89 -19.26 -34.92 -5.68
C MET A 89 -20.11 -34.56 -6.90
N VAL A 90 -19.74 -33.50 -7.63
CA VAL A 90 -20.42 -33.08 -8.86
C VAL A 90 -20.35 -34.16 -9.93
N GLN A 91 -19.17 -34.76 -10.14
CA GLN A 91 -18.97 -35.86 -11.11
C GLN A 91 -19.79 -37.10 -10.75
N GLU A 92 -19.84 -37.47 -9.47
CA GLU A 92 -20.62 -38.61 -9.00
C GLU A 92 -22.13 -38.39 -9.16
N ASN A 93 -22.63 -37.19 -8.83
CA ASN A 93 -24.05 -36.86 -8.98
C ASN A 93 -24.47 -36.80 -10.47
N ALA A 94 -23.55 -36.44 -11.36
CA ALA A 94 -23.80 -36.49 -12.80
C ALA A 94 -23.88 -37.92 -13.35
N ARG A 95 -23.20 -38.89 -12.70
CA ARG A 95 -23.12 -40.29 -13.17
C ARG A 95 -24.18 -41.18 -12.53
N LEU A 96 -24.55 -40.91 -11.28
CA LEU A 96 -25.45 -41.73 -10.47
C LEU A 96 -26.47 -40.84 -9.80
N ALA A 97 -27.75 -41.22 -9.87
CA ALA A 97 -28.80 -40.52 -9.15
C ALA A 97 -28.54 -40.61 -7.63
N GLN A 98 -28.37 -39.46 -6.98
CA GLN A 98 -28.20 -39.34 -5.53
C GLN A 98 -29.45 -38.75 -4.90
N ASP A 99 -29.60 -38.94 -3.58
CA ASP A 99 -30.56 -38.18 -2.80
C ASP A 99 -30.21 -36.69 -2.88
N GLN A 100 -31.12 -35.90 -3.44
CA GLN A 100 -30.86 -34.48 -3.71
C GLN A 100 -30.83 -33.64 -2.43
N GLN A 101 -31.49 -34.06 -1.36
CA GLN A 101 -31.47 -33.36 -0.09
C GLN A 101 -30.12 -33.56 0.60
N ASP A 102 -29.61 -34.80 0.64
CA ASP A 102 -28.29 -35.12 1.18
C ASP A 102 -27.17 -34.48 0.36
N TYR A 103 -27.23 -34.58 -0.98
CA TYR A 103 -26.26 -33.95 -1.87
C TYR A 103 -26.16 -32.45 -1.63
N ASN A 104 -27.29 -31.74 -1.61
CA ASN A 104 -27.32 -30.30 -1.40
C ASN A 104 -26.79 -29.92 -0.01
N ALA A 105 -27.16 -30.66 1.03
CA ALA A 105 -26.66 -30.40 2.38
C ALA A 105 -25.14 -30.53 2.47
N ARG A 106 -24.57 -31.60 1.90
CA ARG A 106 -23.12 -31.83 1.86
C ARG A 106 -22.39 -30.80 1.00
N TYR A 107 -22.94 -30.44 -0.15
CA TYR A 107 -22.37 -29.42 -1.04
C TYR A 107 -22.35 -28.05 -0.36
N SER A 108 -23.46 -27.63 0.26
CA SER A 108 -23.53 -26.37 1.01
C SER A 108 -22.54 -26.31 2.17
N ALA A 109 -22.37 -27.41 2.91
CA ALA A 109 -21.38 -27.48 3.99
C ALA A 109 -19.94 -27.31 3.46
N MET A 110 -19.62 -27.95 2.32
CA MET A 110 -18.32 -27.76 1.67
C MET A 110 -18.13 -26.32 1.18
N THR A 111 -19.16 -25.70 0.59
CA THR A 111 -19.11 -24.30 0.14
C THR A 111 -18.81 -23.37 1.30
N GLN A 112 -19.48 -23.57 2.43
CA GLN A 112 -19.22 -22.77 3.62
C GLN A 112 -17.79 -22.94 4.16
N SER A 113 -17.25 -24.16 4.16
CA SER A 113 -15.86 -24.42 4.58
C SER A 113 -14.87 -23.74 3.63
N TYR A 114 -15.09 -23.88 2.31
CA TYR A 114 -14.27 -23.24 1.30
C TYR A 114 -14.29 -21.72 1.44
N ASP A 115 -15.47 -21.11 1.55
CA ASP A 115 -15.60 -19.65 1.63
C ASP A 115 -14.89 -19.09 2.86
N LYS A 116 -14.97 -19.80 4.00
CA LYS A 116 -14.29 -19.42 5.23
C LYS A 116 -12.76 -19.44 5.06
N SER A 117 -12.23 -20.54 4.53
CA SER A 117 -10.78 -20.74 4.36
C SER A 117 -10.20 -19.84 3.27
N ASN A 118 -10.96 -19.62 2.19
CA ASN A 118 -10.63 -18.68 1.13
C ASN A 118 -10.63 -17.22 1.64
N THR A 119 -11.58 -16.84 2.50
CA THR A 119 -11.59 -15.51 3.14
C THR A 119 -10.33 -15.30 3.96
N ARG A 120 -9.93 -16.26 4.79
CA ARG A 120 -8.68 -16.17 5.56
C ARG A 120 -7.45 -16.06 4.65
N MET A 121 -7.39 -16.87 3.60
CA MET A 121 -6.31 -16.82 2.62
C MET A 121 -6.19 -15.44 1.95
N ILE A 122 -7.31 -14.83 1.55
CA ILE A 122 -7.35 -13.48 0.96
C ILE A 122 -6.90 -12.42 1.97
N GLU A 123 -7.33 -12.50 3.22
CA GLU A 123 -6.93 -11.56 4.27
C GLU A 123 -5.42 -11.59 4.53
N VAL A 124 -4.86 -12.79 4.68
CA VAL A 124 -3.42 -12.98 4.89
C VAL A 124 -2.64 -12.51 3.66
N GLY A 125 -3.13 -12.82 2.45
CA GLY A 125 -2.56 -12.33 1.20
C GLY A 125 -2.50 -10.80 1.13
N LYS A 126 -3.59 -10.12 1.47
CA LYS A 126 -3.63 -8.64 1.54
C LYS A 126 -2.64 -8.06 2.54
N ALA A 127 -2.46 -8.72 3.69
CA ALA A 127 -1.48 -8.27 4.68
C ALA A 127 -0.04 -8.39 4.16
N ILE A 128 0.29 -9.50 3.49
CA ILE A 128 1.58 -9.72 2.82
C ILE A 128 1.80 -8.66 1.72
N ASP A 129 0.80 -8.44 0.87
CA ASP A 129 0.87 -7.46 -0.21
C ASP A 129 1.08 -6.03 0.31
N GLY A 130 0.38 -5.67 1.40
CA GLY A 130 0.55 -4.37 2.06
C GLY A 130 1.96 -4.18 2.63
N ARG A 131 2.52 -5.20 3.28
CA ARG A 131 3.90 -5.18 3.79
C ARG A 131 4.92 -5.07 2.65
N ASN A 132 4.72 -5.83 1.57
CA ASN A 132 5.59 -5.80 0.39
C ASN A 132 5.51 -4.46 -0.35
N ALA A 133 4.33 -3.85 -0.43
CA ALA A 133 4.18 -2.50 -0.97
C ALA A 133 4.97 -1.49 -0.13
N LYS A 134 4.83 -1.56 1.21
CA LYS A 134 5.55 -0.65 2.09
C LYS A 134 7.06 -0.83 2.03
N ARG A 135 7.53 -2.08 1.93
CA ARG A 135 8.93 -2.40 1.69
C ARG A 135 9.45 -1.70 0.44
N ARG A 136 8.76 -1.84 -0.70
CA ARG A 136 9.18 -1.23 -1.98
C ARG A 136 9.24 0.30 -1.91
N GLU A 137 8.26 0.93 -1.25
CA GLU A 137 8.28 2.38 -1.01
C GLU A 137 9.52 2.81 -0.22
N LEU A 138 9.82 2.11 0.88
CA LEU A 138 10.96 2.41 1.73
C LEU A 138 12.29 2.15 1.03
N GLU A 139 12.42 1.04 0.29
CA GLU A 139 13.60 0.74 -0.53
C GLU A 139 13.82 1.82 -1.61
N GLY A 140 12.75 2.27 -2.27
CA GLY A 140 12.81 3.37 -3.24
C GLY A 140 13.26 4.68 -2.62
N PHE A 141 12.71 5.04 -1.46
CA PHE A 141 13.10 6.22 -0.71
C PHE A 141 14.56 6.15 -0.24
N MET A 142 14.99 5.03 0.35
CA MET A 142 16.36 4.83 0.80
C MET A 142 17.35 4.91 -0.36
N LYS A 143 16.99 4.38 -1.54
CA LYS A 143 17.80 4.50 -2.75
C LYS A 143 17.93 5.97 -3.18
N ALA A 144 16.82 6.69 -3.29
CA ALA A 144 16.83 8.11 -3.68
C ALA A 144 17.63 8.96 -2.68
N LEU A 145 17.49 8.71 -1.38
CA LEU A 145 18.23 9.41 -0.33
C LEU A 145 19.74 9.04 -0.35
N GLY A 146 20.07 7.79 -0.67
CA GLY A 146 21.46 7.32 -0.78
C GLY A 146 22.19 7.87 -2.01
N GLU A 147 21.50 8.05 -3.13
CA GLU A 147 22.06 8.65 -4.36
C GLU A 147 22.27 10.17 -4.23
N GLN A 148 21.64 10.81 -3.24
CA GLN A 148 21.78 12.24 -2.99
C GLN A 148 23.04 12.53 -2.14
N GLU A 149 24.16 12.77 -2.81
CA GLU A 149 25.45 13.10 -2.17
C GLU A 149 25.63 14.57 -1.81
N GLU A 150 24.98 15.46 -2.55
CA GLU A 150 25.11 16.91 -2.39
C GLU A 150 23.83 17.56 -1.86
N LEU A 151 24.01 18.66 -1.13
CA LEU A 151 22.88 19.49 -0.70
C LEU A 151 22.15 20.03 -1.93
N VAL A 152 20.82 19.99 -1.85
CA VAL A 152 19.94 20.57 -2.86
C VAL A 152 20.04 22.09 -2.78
N THR A 153 20.51 22.71 -3.86
CA THR A 153 20.70 24.17 -3.95
C THR A 153 19.47 24.89 -4.47
N GLU A 154 18.63 24.23 -5.26
CA GLU A 154 17.38 24.74 -5.82
C GLU A 154 16.27 23.69 -5.82
N PHE A 155 15.02 24.12 -6.03
CA PHE A 155 13.89 23.20 -6.08
C PHE A 155 13.99 22.26 -7.30
N ASP A 156 13.93 20.96 -7.04
CA ASP A 156 13.91 19.92 -8.05
C ASP A 156 12.52 19.27 -8.09
N GLU A 157 11.83 19.39 -9.23
CA GLU A 157 10.48 18.84 -9.43
C GLU A 157 10.46 17.30 -9.45
N GLY A 158 11.53 16.67 -9.95
CA GLY A 158 11.66 15.21 -9.94
C GLY A 158 11.84 14.66 -8.53
N LEU A 159 12.63 15.35 -7.71
CA LEU A 159 12.80 15.05 -6.29
C LEU A 159 11.53 15.32 -5.49
N TRP A 160 10.77 16.36 -5.86
CA TRP A 160 9.45 16.60 -5.28
C TRP A 160 8.50 15.44 -5.55
N LEU A 161 8.38 14.99 -6.81
CA LEU A 161 7.48 13.90 -7.21
C LEU A 161 7.87 12.52 -6.65
N SER A 162 9.11 12.35 -6.19
CA SER A 162 9.54 11.11 -5.55
C SER A 162 9.27 11.08 -4.04
N ILE A 163 9.08 12.26 -3.40
CA ILE A 163 8.90 12.40 -1.96
C ILE A 163 7.44 12.74 -1.57
N VAL A 164 6.75 13.55 -2.37
CA VAL A 164 5.40 14.11 -2.10
C VAL A 164 4.34 13.50 -3.00
#